data_AF-A0A094H223-F1
#
_entry.id   AF-A0A094H223-F1
#
_cell.length_a   1.000
_cell.length_b   1.000
_cell.length_c   1.000
_cell.angle_alpha   90.00
_cell.angle_beta   90.00
_cell.angle_gamma   90.00
#
_symmetry.space_group_name_H-M   'P 1'
#
loop_
_entity.id
_entity.type
_entity.pdbx_description
1 polymer ?
#
loop_
_entity_poly.entity_id
_entity_poly.type
_entity_poly.pdbx_seq_one_letter_code
_entity_poly.pdbx_strand_id
1 'polypeptide(L)'
;MWEFTSTACEKDDTTLIDQAFSIASQHDDINDLELLNEFCALAIQKNATNVLTHLIKQGASVKSLRPNDIAWRGPRSKPILEILLAHGWDINARDASRSDSVSEPFMWSVLMDIDLVTWCLEHGASVYPRDQEPLRDDILTMSQRKCQQVLEKAAYSATVATFELLRSKGAPLGWRPLHHAVETTTYHQADRGEETGRGEEEDKAAKESARKYEERMAMVRHLVDVVGIDVNAPGQPPGANLPECWGTPICYIANSYGLETDTRELAWFLLDRGADPTPALEIAKFTEHHKFVADVEAWRVKQADGRKCCAIQ
;
A
#
# COMPACT_ATOMS: atom_id res chain seq x y z
N MET A 1 -12.02 -33.81 12.10
CA MET A 1 -11.53 -33.36 10.78
C MET A 1 -10.74 -32.06 10.87
N TRP A 2 -11.36 -30.94 11.29
CA TRP A 2 -10.70 -29.62 11.38
C TRP A 2 -9.47 -29.58 12.29
N GLU A 3 -9.55 -30.22 13.46
CA GLU A 3 -8.42 -30.33 14.40
C GLU A 3 -7.23 -31.10 13.80
N PHE A 4 -7.49 -32.19 13.07
CA PHE A 4 -6.47 -32.95 12.36
C PHE A 4 -5.81 -32.09 11.27
N THR A 5 -6.60 -31.34 10.50
CA THR A 5 -6.11 -30.48 9.42
C THR A 5 -5.25 -29.33 9.97
N SER A 6 -5.71 -28.69 11.05
CA SER A 6 -4.93 -27.64 11.73
C SER A 6 -3.60 -28.18 12.22
N THR A 7 -3.62 -29.33 12.90
CA THR A 7 -2.41 -29.98 13.41
C THR A 7 -1.48 -30.41 12.27
N ALA A 8 -2.05 -30.92 11.18
CA ALA A 8 -1.31 -31.30 9.97
C ALA A 8 -0.56 -30.11 9.38
N CYS A 9 -1.24 -28.98 9.21
CA CYS A 9 -0.64 -27.76 8.67
C CYS A 9 0.40 -27.17 9.63
N GLU A 10 0.19 -27.25 10.95
CA GLU A 10 1.15 -26.77 11.94
C GLU A 10 2.43 -27.61 11.98
N LYS A 11 2.32 -28.91 11.74
CA LYS A 11 3.47 -29.84 11.74
C LYS A 11 4.03 -30.14 10.36
N ASP A 12 3.40 -29.60 9.32
CA ASP A 12 3.62 -29.94 7.91
C ASP A 12 3.60 -31.46 7.64
N ASP A 13 2.63 -32.16 8.25
CA ASP A 13 2.48 -33.62 8.25
C ASP A 13 1.31 -34.09 7.36
N THR A 14 1.63 -34.73 6.23
CA THR A 14 0.65 -35.20 5.25
C THR A 14 -0.21 -36.38 5.76
N THR A 15 0.27 -37.15 6.74
CA THR A 15 -0.47 -38.31 7.25
C THR A 15 -1.73 -37.91 8.01
N LEU A 16 -1.69 -36.75 8.67
CA LEU A 16 -2.83 -36.17 9.38
C LEU A 16 -3.87 -35.57 8.41
N ILE A 17 -3.45 -35.16 7.22
CA ILE A 17 -4.37 -34.75 6.14
C ILE A 17 -5.15 -35.96 5.63
N ASP A 18 -4.49 -37.09 5.39
CA ASP A 18 -5.17 -38.31 4.94
C ASP A 18 -6.20 -38.80 5.97
N GLN A 19 -5.87 -38.69 7.27
CA GLN A 19 -6.83 -38.94 8.35
C GLN A 19 -8.01 -37.96 8.34
N ALA A 20 -7.76 -36.68 8.08
CA ALA A 20 -8.82 -35.67 7.96
C ALA A 20 -9.79 -36.00 6.81
N PHE A 21 -9.28 -36.38 5.63
CA PHE A 21 -10.11 -36.81 4.51
C PHE A 21 -10.89 -38.10 4.79
N SER A 22 -10.26 -39.08 5.45
CA SER A 22 -10.96 -40.32 5.82
C SER A 22 -12.12 -40.09 6.79
N ILE A 23 -12.04 -39.06 7.64
CA ILE A 23 -13.17 -38.65 8.49
C ILE A 23 -14.21 -37.90 7.66
N ALA A 24 -13.78 -37.04 6.73
CA ALA A 24 -14.69 -36.28 5.86
C ALA A 24 -15.55 -37.16 4.98
N SER A 25 -14.98 -38.24 4.42
CA SER A 25 -15.70 -39.19 3.59
C SER A 25 -16.80 -39.98 4.33
N GLN A 26 -16.91 -39.85 5.66
CA GLN A 26 -17.99 -40.45 6.45
C GLN A 26 -19.23 -39.54 6.55
N HIS A 27 -19.14 -38.34 5.98
CA HIS A 27 -20.17 -37.29 6.04
C HIS A 27 -20.61 -36.91 4.63
N ASP A 28 -21.83 -37.29 4.24
CA ASP A 28 -22.38 -37.07 2.89
C ASP A 28 -22.69 -35.58 2.58
N ASP A 29 -22.65 -34.70 3.58
CA ASP A 29 -22.97 -33.27 3.47
C ASP A 29 -21.76 -32.39 3.11
N ILE A 30 -20.56 -32.97 2.99
CA ILE A 30 -19.33 -32.22 2.78
C ILE A 30 -18.94 -32.22 1.31
N ASN A 31 -18.75 -31.02 0.75
CA ASN A 31 -18.25 -30.86 -0.60
C ASN A 31 -16.72 -31.03 -0.63
N ASP A 32 -16.25 -32.14 -1.18
CA ASP A 32 -14.82 -32.46 -1.30
C ASP A 32 -13.98 -31.33 -1.90
N LEU A 33 -14.52 -30.58 -2.88
CA LEU A 33 -13.81 -29.48 -3.53
C LEU A 33 -13.70 -28.26 -2.62
N GLU A 34 -14.76 -27.95 -1.87
CA GLU A 34 -14.76 -26.86 -0.89
C GLU A 34 -13.76 -27.17 0.24
N LEU A 35 -13.77 -28.41 0.72
CA LEU A 35 -12.86 -28.89 1.74
C LEU A 35 -11.39 -28.82 1.30
N LEU A 36 -11.07 -29.28 0.08
CA LEU A 36 -9.72 -29.17 -0.50
C LEU A 36 -9.23 -27.72 -0.56
N ASN A 37 -10.11 -26.78 -0.92
CA ASN A 37 -9.77 -25.36 -0.99
C ASN A 37 -9.52 -24.76 0.40
N GLU A 38 -10.33 -25.11 1.39
CA GLU A 38 -10.13 -24.65 2.77
C GLU A 38 -8.83 -25.20 3.37
N PHE A 39 -8.50 -26.47 3.10
CA PHE A 39 -7.24 -27.08 3.54
C PHE A 39 -6.04 -26.41 2.86
N CYS A 40 -6.13 -26.06 1.58
CA CYS A 40 -5.09 -25.31 0.89
C CYS A 40 -4.87 -23.94 1.51
N ALA A 41 -5.95 -23.22 1.83
CA ALA A 41 -5.85 -21.92 2.48
C ALA A 41 -5.13 -22.02 3.84
N LEU A 42 -5.41 -23.07 4.61
CA LEU A 42 -4.75 -23.31 5.89
C LEU A 42 -3.28 -23.70 5.74
N ALA A 43 -2.95 -24.53 4.74
CA ALA A 43 -1.58 -24.91 4.43
C ALA A 43 -0.72 -23.69 4.05
N ILE A 44 -1.26 -22.79 3.22
CA ILE A 44 -0.64 -21.50 2.88
C ILE A 44 -0.45 -20.65 4.14
N GLN A 45 -1.49 -20.52 4.96
CA GLN A 45 -1.44 -19.75 6.21
C GLN A 45 -0.36 -20.23 7.17
N LYS A 46 -0.15 -21.55 7.27
CA LYS A 46 0.80 -22.18 8.19
C LYS A 46 2.18 -22.42 7.56
N ASN A 47 2.38 -22.01 6.31
CA ASN A 47 3.62 -22.27 5.55
C ASN A 47 3.94 -23.78 5.43
N ALA A 48 2.90 -24.61 5.31
CA ALA A 48 2.98 -26.07 5.28
C ALA A 48 3.22 -26.57 3.85
N THR A 49 4.48 -26.58 3.41
CA THR A 49 4.86 -26.88 2.03
C THR A 49 4.58 -28.33 1.61
N ASN A 50 4.79 -29.31 2.50
CA ASN A 50 4.52 -30.72 2.22
C ASN A 50 3.02 -30.96 2.13
N VAL A 51 2.27 -30.40 3.08
CA VAL A 51 0.80 -30.47 3.09
C VAL A 51 0.21 -29.83 1.83
N LEU A 52 0.63 -28.62 1.46
CA LEU A 52 0.15 -27.95 0.25
C LEU A 52 0.44 -28.80 -1.01
N THR A 53 1.65 -29.32 -1.13
CA THR A 53 2.02 -30.20 -2.26
C THR A 53 1.17 -31.46 -2.31
N HIS A 54 0.88 -32.05 -1.16
CA HIS A 54 0.04 -33.24 -1.04
C HIS A 54 -1.41 -32.96 -1.44
N LEU A 55 -1.98 -31.84 -0.98
CA LEU A 55 -3.34 -31.40 -1.36
C LEU A 55 -3.47 -31.17 -2.87
N ILE A 56 -2.46 -30.55 -3.50
CA ILE A 56 -2.45 -30.35 -4.95
C ILE A 56 -2.39 -31.70 -5.70
N LYS A 57 -1.60 -32.66 -5.22
CA LYS A 57 -1.56 -34.02 -5.79
C LYS A 57 -2.91 -34.75 -5.68
N GLN A 58 -3.70 -34.44 -4.65
CA GLN A 58 -5.05 -34.96 -4.46
C GLN A 58 -6.12 -34.24 -5.29
N GLY A 59 -5.74 -33.21 -6.07
CA GLY A 59 -6.62 -32.53 -7.01
C GLY A 59 -7.02 -31.11 -6.60
N ALA A 60 -6.48 -30.57 -5.50
CA ALA A 60 -6.72 -29.18 -5.15
C ALA A 60 -6.18 -28.23 -6.24
N SER A 61 -7.01 -27.28 -6.67
CA SER A 61 -6.64 -26.30 -7.69
C SER A 61 -6.13 -25.01 -7.04
N VAL A 62 -4.92 -24.60 -7.41
CA VAL A 62 -4.35 -23.31 -6.98
C VAL A 62 -4.64 -22.16 -7.95
N LYS A 63 -5.20 -22.45 -9.14
CA LYS A 63 -5.41 -21.46 -10.21
C LYS A 63 -6.41 -20.36 -9.84
N SER A 64 -7.38 -20.70 -8.99
CA SER A 64 -8.44 -19.79 -8.52
C SER A 64 -8.08 -19.06 -7.23
N LEU A 65 -6.89 -19.30 -6.66
CA LEU A 65 -6.48 -18.61 -5.44
C LEU A 65 -6.30 -17.12 -5.70
N ARG A 66 -7.00 -16.32 -4.91
CA ARG A 66 -6.98 -14.86 -5.06
C ARG A 66 -5.69 -14.30 -4.47
N PRO A 67 -5.07 -13.30 -5.13
CA PRO A 67 -3.89 -12.62 -4.60
C PRO A 67 -4.04 -12.14 -3.16
N ASN A 68 -5.20 -11.58 -2.81
CA ASN A 68 -5.49 -11.12 -1.46
C ASN A 68 -5.53 -12.26 -0.43
N ASP A 69 -6.07 -13.43 -0.79
CA ASP A 69 -6.07 -14.56 0.15
C ASP A 69 -4.64 -15.02 0.46
N ILE A 70 -3.74 -14.97 -0.52
CA ILE A 70 -2.34 -15.35 -0.33
C ILE A 70 -1.58 -14.28 0.47
N ALA A 71 -1.81 -13.00 0.18
CA ALA A 71 -1.09 -11.90 0.82
C ALA A 71 -1.46 -11.69 2.30
N TRP A 72 -2.72 -11.95 2.68
CA TRP A 72 -3.23 -11.60 4.02
C TRP A 72 -3.39 -12.80 4.96
N ARG A 73 -3.54 -14.03 4.46
CA ARG A 73 -3.84 -15.18 5.33
C ARG A 73 -2.62 -15.76 6.05
N GLY A 74 -1.40 -15.49 5.60
CA GLY A 74 -0.21 -16.14 6.14
C GLY A 74 1.10 -15.42 5.83
N PRO A 75 2.23 -16.01 6.25
CA PRO A 75 3.54 -15.51 5.88
C PRO A 75 3.70 -15.61 4.36
N ARG A 76 4.20 -14.54 3.75
CA ARG A 76 4.42 -14.43 2.30
C ARG A 76 5.73 -15.14 1.91
N SER A 77 5.78 -16.45 2.14
CA SER A 77 7.01 -17.23 1.98
C SER A 77 7.28 -17.54 0.51
N LYS A 78 8.54 -17.39 0.08
CA LYS A 78 8.98 -17.79 -1.25
C LYS A 78 8.69 -19.26 -1.55
N PRO A 79 8.92 -20.24 -0.64
CA PRO A 79 8.61 -21.65 -0.90
C PRO A 79 7.13 -21.92 -1.23
N ILE A 80 6.19 -21.28 -0.52
CA ILE A 80 4.77 -21.44 -0.84
C ILE A 80 4.48 -20.84 -2.22
N LEU A 81 4.97 -19.63 -2.49
CA LEU A 81 4.75 -18.96 -3.78
C LEU A 81 5.37 -19.75 -4.95
N GLU A 82 6.52 -20.37 -4.76
CA GLU A 82 7.16 -21.26 -5.75
C GLU A 82 6.30 -22.48 -6.06
N ILE A 83 5.71 -23.13 -5.05
CA ILE A 83 4.76 -24.23 -5.23
C ILE A 83 3.54 -23.74 -6.01
N LEU A 84 2.95 -22.60 -5.62
CA LEU A 84 1.79 -22.04 -6.30
C LEU A 84 2.07 -21.78 -7.79
N LEU A 85 3.19 -21.11 -8.10
CA LEU A 85 3.61 -20.83 -9.48
C LEU A 85 3.86 -22.12 -10.28
N ALA A 86 4.56 -23.09 -9.69
CA ALA A 86 4.83 -24.38 -10.34
C ALA A 86 3.55 -25.15 -10.70
N HIS A 87 2.46 -24.91 -9.95
CA HIS A 87 1.15 -25.51 -10.18
C HIS A 87 0.16 -24.58 -10.89
N GLY A 88 0.65 -23.52 -11.53
CA GLY A 88 -0.11 -22.68 -12.45
C GLY A 88 -0.95 -21.60 -11.79
N TRP A 89 -0.66 -21.22 -10.56
CA TRP A 89 -1.16 -19.96 -10.00
C TRP A 89 -0.58 -18.78 -10.79
N ASP A 90 -1.43 -17.79 -11.06
CA ASP A 90 -1.07 -16.63 -11.87
C ASP A 90 -0.80 -15.42 -10.98
N ILE A 91 0.48 -15.06 -10.85
CA ILE A 91 0.93 -13.92 -10.04
C ILE A 91 0.34 -12.57 -10.50
N ASN A 92 -0.09 -12.50 -11.77
CA ASN A 92 -0.71 -11.32 -12.38
C ASN A 92 -2.26 -11.39 -12.36
N ALA A 93 -2.84 -12.44 -11.77
CA ALA A 93 -4.28 -12.56 -11.66
C ALA A 93 -4.87 -11.39 -10.88
N ARG A 94 -6.07 -10.99 -11.28
CA ARG A 94 -6.85 -9.92 -10.67
C ARG A 94 -8.17 -10.51 -10.19
N ASP A 95 -8.63 -10.13 -9.01
CA ASP A 95 -9.95 -10.54 -8.50
C ASP A 95 -11.06 -9.80 -9.25
N ALA A 96 -11.48 -10.31 -10.40
CA ALA A 96 -12.54 -9.70 -11.22
C ALA A 96 -13.96 -9.98 -10.68
N SER A 97 -14.09 -10.79 -9.63
CA SER A 97 -15.37 -11.40 -9.23
C SER A 97 -16.32 -10.47 -8.48
N ARG A 98 -15.84 -9.35 -7.94
CA ARG A 98 -16.65 -8.35 -7.23
C ARG A 98 -16.61 -7.04 -8.00
N SER A 99 -17.78 -6.61 -8.49
CA SER A 99 -17.91 -5.44 -9.38
C SER A 99 -17.33 -4.16 -8.80
N ASP A 100 -17.24 -4.07 -7.47
CA ASP A 100 -16.97 -2.84 -6.72
C ASP A 100 -15.68 -2.89 -5.89
N SER A 101 -14.90 -3.98 -5.93
CA SER A 101 -13.65 -4.08 -5.15
C SER A 101 -12.41 -3.78 -5.97
N VAL A 102 -11.43 -3.17 -5.30
CA VAL A 102 -10.05 -3.07 -5.78
C VAL A 102 -9.53 -4.45 -6.14
N SER A 103 -9.04 -4.59 -7.37
CA SER A 103 -8.68 -5.84 -8.04
C SER A 103 -7.22 -5.76 -8.47
N GLU A 104 -6.35 -5.79 -7.48
CA GLU A 104 -4.91 -5.62 -7.63
C GLU A 104 -4.19 -6.99 -7.70
N PRO A 105 -3.10 -7.09 -8.50
CA PRO A 105 -2.22 -8.26 -8.49
C PRO A 105 -1.49 -8.45 -7.15
N PHE A 106 -0.94 -9.63 -6.92
CA PHE A 106 -0.26 -9.98 -5.65
C PHE A 106 0.83 -8.99 -5.23
N MET A 107 1.62 -8.51 -6.20
CA MET A 107 2.75 -7.61 -5.94
C MET A 107 2.33 -6.31 -5.22
N TRP A 108 1.10 -5.82 -5.42
CA TRP A 108 0.60 -4.60 -4.78
C TRP A 108 0.45 -4.74 -3.26
N SER A 109 0.29 -5.96 -2.76
CA SER A 109 0.13 -6.25 -1.33
C SER A 109 1.46 -6.45 -0.60
N VAL A 110 2.59 -6.41 -1.32
CA VAL A 110 3.92 -6.71 -0.77
C VAL A 110 4.93 -5.59 -0.98
N LEU A 111 4.48 -4.40 -1.38
CA LEU A 111 5.34 -3.26 -1.73
C LEU A 111 6.27 -2.79 -0.60
N MET A 112 5.98 -3.12 0.66
CA MET A 112 6.84 -2.80 1.80
C MET A 112 8.05 -3.75 1.93
N ASP A 113 8.05 -4.88 1.23
CA ASP A 113 9.09 -5.89 1.25
C ASP A 113 9.81 -5.90 -0.10
N ILE A 114 10.93 -5.17 -0.19
CA ILE A 114 11.68 -5.03 -1.45
C ILE A 114 12.22 -6.36 -1.96
N ASP A 115 12.57 -7.29 -1.08
CA ASP A 115 13.09 -8.61 -1.46
C ASP A 115 11.99 -9.46 -2.09
N LEU A 116 10.76 -9.35 -1.57
CA LEU A 116 9.62 -10.03 -2.15
C LEU A 116 9.11 -9.35 -3.42
N VAL A 117 9.15 -8.02 -3.52
CA VAL A 117 8.87 -7.30 -4.78
C VAL A 117 9.86 -7.71 -5.87
N THR A 118 11.15 -7.76 -5.53
CA THR A 118 12.20 -8.21 -6.45
C THR A 118 11.92 -9.63 -6.94
N TRP A 119 11.62 -10.54 -6.01
CA TRP A 119 11.24 -11.91 -6.33
C TRP A 119 10.01 -11.97 -7.25
N CYS A 120 8.96 -11.17 -6.98
CA CYS A 120 7.77 -11.11 -7.83
C CYS A 120 8.13 -10.72 -9.27
N LEU A 121 8.94 -9.67 -9.43
CA LEU A 121 9.38 -9.19 -10.76
C LEU A 121 10.24 -10.24 -11.49
N GLU A 122 11.13 -10.94 -10.79
CA GLU A 122 11.94 -12.04 -11.35
C GLU A 122 11.08 -13.22 -11.81
N HIS A 123 9.92 -13.43 -11.18
CA HIS A 123 8.98 -14.51 -11.48
C HIS A 123 7.81 -14.06 -12.36
N GLY A 124 7.98 -12.96 -13.10
CA GLY A 124 7.05 -12.53 -14.15
C GLY A 124 5.87 -11.69 -13.67
N ALA A 125 5.89 -11.16 -12.44
CA ALA A 125 4.96 -10.10 -12.05
C ALA A 125 5.18 -8.87 -12.93
N SER A 126 4.08 -8.33 -13.43
CA SER A 126 4.05 -7.17 -14.31
C SER A 126 3.79 -5.90 -13.52
N VAL A 127 4.50 -4.82 -13.86
CA VAL A 127 4.16 -3.46 -13.41
C VAL A 127 2.97 -2.87 -14.17
N TYR A 128 2.49 -3.57 -15.20
CA TYR A 128 1.29 -3.27 -15.97
C TYR A 128 0.21 -4.29 -15.62
N PRO A 129 -0.82 -3.92 -14.84
CA PRO A 129 -1.92 -4.81 -14.52
C PRO A 129 -2.61 -5.35 -15.79
N ARG A 130 -2.92 -6.66 -15.80
CA ARG A 130 -3.68 -7.28 -16.90
C ARG A 130 -5.04 -6.59 -17.06
N ASP A 131 -5.52 -6.42 -18.29
CA ASP A 131 -6.83 -5.83 -18.60
C ASP A 131 -7.01 -4.40 -18.06
N GLN A 132 -5.90 -3.69 -17.83
CA GLN A 132 -5.92 -2.26 -17.54
C GLN A 132 -5.59 -1.48 -18.81
N GLU A 133 -6.42 -0.49 -19.11
CA GLU A 133 -6.17 0.43 -20.22
C GLU A 133 -4.93 1.30 -19.95
N PRO A 134 -4.14 1.63 -20.98
CA PRO A 134 -3.01 2.54 -20.85
C PRO A 134 -3.40 3.85 -20.18
N LEU A 135 -2.48 4.41 -19.38
CA LEU A 135 -2.68 5.72 -18.77
C LEU A 135 -2.80 6.79 -19.85
N ARG A 136 -3.75 7.71 -19.69
CA ARG A 136 -3.92 8.89 -20.54
C ARG A 136 -4.08 10.12 -19.67
N ASP A 137 -3.64 11.26 -20.20
CA ASP A 137 -3.61 12.54 -19.49
C ASP A 137 -5.00 13.20 -19.39
N ASP A 138 -6.01 12.68 -20.08
CA ASP A 138 -7.31 13.34 -20.23
C ASP A 138 -8.47 12.55 -19.61
N ILE A 139 -8.25 11.29 -19.20
CA ILE A 139 -9.33 10.44 -18.69
C ILE A 139 -8.84 9.50 -17.61
N LEU A 140 -9.72 9.24 -16.63
CA LEU A 140 -9.56 8.13 -15.70
C LEU A 140 -10.61 7.07 -16.01
N THR A 141 -10.14 5.89 -16.42
CA THR A 141 -11.01 4.77 -16.83
C THR A 141 -11.47 3.96 -15.62
N MET A 142 -12.55 3.19 -15.78
CA MET A 142 -13.00 2.28 -14.72
C MET A 142 -11.98 1.19 -14.40
N SER A 143 -11.21 0.73 -15.40
CA SER A 143 -10.16 -0.27 -15.21
C SER A 143 -9.02 0.29 -14.34
N GLN A 144 -8.69 1.58 -14.47
CA GLN A 144 -7.73 2.30 -13.62
C GLN A 144 -8.28 2.59 -12.22
N ARG A 145 -9.59 2.85 -12.06
CA ARG A 145 -10.21 2.96 -10.73
C ARG A 145 -10.17 1.64 -9.96
N LYS A 146 -10.34 0.52 -10.66
CA LYS A 146 -10.36 -0.83 -10.05
C LYS A 146 -8.97 -1.36 -9.71
N CYS A 147 -7.92 -0.87 -10.34
CA CYS A 147 -6.55 -1.24 -10.00
C CYS A 147 -5.70 0.01 -10.11
N GLN A 148 -5.21 0.46 -8.97
CA GLN A 148 -4.35 1.63 -8.92
C GLN A 148 -3.01 1.36 -9.62
N GLN A 149 -2.35 2.40 -10.15
CA GLN A 149 -0.98 2.25 -10.64
C GLN A 149 -0.04 1.89 -9.49
N VAL A 150 0.93 0.99 -9.75
CA VAL A 150 1.81 0.47 -8.68
C VAL A 150 2.62 1.57 -8.01
N LEU A 151 3.02 2.61 -8.75
CA LEU A 151 3.79 3.71 -8.19
C LEU A 151 2.97 4.61 -7.27
N GLU A 152 1.65 4.75 -7.50
CA GLU A 152 0.80 5.46 -6.55
C GLU A 152 0.69 4.72 -5.22
N LYS A 153 0.55 3.38 -5.27
CA LYS A 153 0.52 2.55 -4.06
C LYS A 153 1.88 2.46 -3.38
N ALA A 154 2.97 2.42 -4.16
CA ALA A 154 4.33 2.45 -3.62
C ALA A 154 4.63 3.80 -2.94
N ALA A 155 4.15 4.91 -3.50
CA ALA A 155 4.26 6.22 -2.86
C ALA A 155 3.51 6.27 -1.51
N TYR A 156 2.38 5.56 -1.40
CA TYR A 156 1.63 5.44 -0.15
C TYR A 156 2.37 4.66 0.94
N SER A 157 2.99 3.51 0.66
CA SER A 157 3.49 2.62 1.73
C SER A 157 4.93 2.12 1.59
N ALA A 158 5.51 2.15 0.39
CA ALA A 158 6.82 1.56 0.13
C ALA A 158 7.96 2.52 0.43
N THR A 159 9.20 2.00 0.49
CA THR A 159 10.40 2.84 0.57
C THR A 159 10.72 3.47 -0.79
N VAL A 160 11.55 4.52 -0.81
CA VAL A 160 12.07 5.12 -2.05
C VAL A 160 12.80 4.07 -2.90
N ALA A 161 13.51 3.12 -2.28
CA ALA A 161 14.19 2.04 -2.99
C ALA A 161 13.22 1.14 -3.76
N THR A 162 12.11 0.72 -3.15
CA THR A 162 11.09 -0.07 -3.85
C THR A 162 10.41 0.74 -4.94
N PHE A 163 10.11 2.01 -4.68
CA PHE A 163 9.52 2.91 -5.69
C PHE A 163 10.44 3.04 -6.92
N GLU A 164 11.74 3.24 -6.72
CA GLU A 164 12.71 3.33 -7.80
C GLU A 164 12.94 2.01 -8.52
N LEU A 165 12.90 0.88 -7.79
CA LEU A 165 12.93 -0.45 -8.42
C LEU A 165 11.76 -0.58 -9.41
N LEU A 166 10.54 -0.24 -9.00
CA LEU A 166 9.36 -0.31 -9.88
C LEU A 166 9.46 0.68 -11.04
N ARG A 167 9.90 1.92 -10.77
CA ARG A 167 10.10 2.95 -11.81
C ARG A 167 11.12 2.49 -12.85
N SER A 168 12.21 1.84 -12.43
CA SER A 168 13.24 1.26 -13.31
C SER A 168 12.71 0.15 -14.23
N LYS A 169 11.59 -0.48 -13.85
CA LYS A 169 10.88 -1.48 -14.67
C LYS A 169 9.82 -0.87 -15.58
N GLY A 170 9.75 0.46 -15.67
CA GLY A 170 8.81 1.18 -16.54
C GLY A 170 7.42 1.36 -15.94
N ALA A 171 7.27 1.16 -14.62
CA ALA A 171 5.99 1.34 -13.96
C ALA A 171 5.42 2.75 -14.21
N PRO A 172 4.13 2.87 -14.60
CA PRO A 172 3.50 4.17 -14.84
C PRO A 172 3.34 4.93 -13.53
N LEU A 173 3.61 6.23 -13.58
CA LEU A 173 3.58 7.10 -12.40
C LEU A 173 2.16 7.27 -11.84
N GLY A 174 1.17 7.46 -12.71
CA GLY A 174 -0.19 7.81 -12.30
C GLY A 174 -0.34 9.29 -11.92
N TRP A 175 -1.49 9.62 -11.36
CA TRP A 175 -1.93 10.97 -10.98
C TRP A 175 -1.67 11.30 -9.51
N ARG A 176 -1.68 10.28 -8.66
CA ARG A 176 -1.70 10.43 -7.20
C ARG A 176 -0.44 10.04 -6.41
N PRO A 177 0.77 9.82 -6.97
CA PRO A 177 1.91 9.47 -6.11
C PRO A 177 2.20 10.51 -5.03
N LEU A 178 2.29 11.79 -5.40
CA LEU A 178 2.60 12.85 -4.44
C LEU A 178 1.45 13.06 -3.45
N HIS A 179 0.21 12.96 -3.91
CA HIS A 179 -0.99 13.02 -3.06
C HIS A 179 -0.96 11.95 -1.97
N HIS A 180 -0.71 10.69 -2.35
CA HIS A 180 -0.65 9.58 -1.40
C HIS A 180 0.55 9.66 -0.47
N ALA A 181 1.72 10.10 -0.96
CA ALA A 181 2.89 10.31 -0.13
C ALA A 181 2.65 11.42 0.92
N VAL A 182 1.97 12.51 0.56
CA VAL A 182 1.61 13.58 1.48
C VAL A 182 0.59 13.09 2.52
N GLU A 183 -0.50 12.46 2.06
CA GLU A 183 -1.56 11.91 2.92
C GLU A 183 -1.01 10.91 3.94
N THR A 184 -0.19 9.94 3.51
CA THR A 184 0.37 8.96 4.44
C THR A 184 1.30 9.60 5.48
N THR A 185 2.01 10.67 5.10
CA THR A 185 2.92 11.38 6.01
C THR A 185 2.15 12.01 7.17
N THR A 186 0.89 12.43 6.96
CA THR A 186 0.09 13.04 8.04
C THR A 186 -0.28 12.05 9.15
N TYR A 187 -0.17 10.74 8.96
CA TYR A 187 -0.45 9.75 10.00
C TYR A 187 0.71 9.52 10.97
N HIS A 188 1.87 10.14 10.74
CA HIS A 188 3.09 9.92 11.51
C HIS A 188 3.60 11.23 12.12
N GLN A 189 4.38 11.09 13.19
CA GLN A 189 4.86 12.22 13.98
C GLN A 189 6.38 12.29 13.91
N ALA A 190 6.92 13.44 13.51
CA ALA A 190 8.36 13.72 13.57
C ALA A 190 8.89 13.56 15.01
N ASP A 191 10.18 13.22 15.14
CA ASP A 191 10.83 13.08 16.44
C ASP A 191 10.79 14.42 17.21
N ARG A 192 10.21 14.38 18.41
CA ARG A 192 10.12 15.54 19.33
C ARG A 192 11.19 15.50 20.42
N GLY A 193 12.08 14.50 20.41
CA GLY A 193 13.08 14.26 21.44
C GLY A 193 12.53 13.53 22.67
N GLU A 194 13.35 13.45 23.73
CA GLU A 194 12.98 12.79 24.99
C GLU A 194 11.90 13.58 25.73
N GLU A 195 10.74 12.96 25.95
CA GLU A 195 9.68 13.50 26.82
C GLU A 195 9.78 12.86 28.20
N THR A 196 9.96 13.70 29.23
CA THR A 196 10.04 13.25 30.63
C THR A 196 8.72 12.63 31.08
N GLY A 197 8.75 11.38 31.53
CA GLY A 197 7.58 10.67 32.07
C GLY A 197 6.86 9.74 31.09
N ARG A 198 7.36 9.59 29.87
CA ARG A 198 6.84 8.64 28.87
C ARG A 198 7.20 7.20 29.24
N GLY A 199 6.24 6.28 29.15
CA GLY A 199 6.46 4.85 29.39
C GLY A 199 7.30 4.17 28.30
N GLU A 200 7.86 2.99 28.55
CA GLU A 200 8.70 2.26 27.58
C GLU A 200 7.95 1.92 26.27
N GLU A 201 6.68 1.53 26.37
CA GLU A 201 5.85 1.21 25.19
C GLU A 201 5.52 2.46 24.35
N GLU A 202 5.22 3.57 25.03
CA GLU A 202 4.97 4.87 24.39
C GLU A 202 6.24 5.41 23.71
N ASP A 203 7.40 5.25 24.34
CA ASP A 203 8.69 5.62 23.75
C ASP A 203 9.01 4.79 22.50
N LYS A 204 8.76 3.47 22.55
CA LYS A 204 8.91 2.60 21.37
C LYS A 204 7.95 2.99 20.25
N ALA A 205 6.69 3.29 20.56
CA ALA A 205 5.69 3.73 19.58
C ALA A 205 6.07 5.08 18.96
N ALA A 206 6.56 6.03 19.76
CA ALA A 206 7.02 7.33 19.30
C ALA A 206 8.23 7.21 18.36
N LYS A 207 9.23 6.39 18.73
CA LYS A 207 10.40 6.10 17.89
C LYS A 207 10.01 5.47 16.55
N GLU A 208 9.06 4.53 16.56
CA GLU A 208 8.56 3.92 15.33
C GLU A 208 7.76 4.93 14.49
N SER A 209 6.96 5.80 15.11
CA SER A 209 6.24 6.87 14.41
C SER A 209 7.21 7.86 13.75
N ALA A 210 8.28 8.26 14.45
CA ALA A 210 9.32 9.13 13.92
C ALA A 210 10.09 8.48 12.76
N ARG A 211 10.44 7.20 12.88
CA ARG A 211 11.06 6.44 11.78
C ARG A 211 10.17 6.43 10.54
N LYS A 212 8.87 6.12 10.71
CA LYS A 212 7.91 6.12 9.60
C LYS A 212 7.74 7.52 9.01
N TYR A 213 7.70 8.56 9.85
CA TYR A 213 7.63 9.95 9.39
C TYR A 213 8.79 10.29 8.46
N GLU A 214 10.04 9.99 8.86
CA GLU A 214 11.20 10.23 8.01
C GLU A 214 11.18 9.43 6.72
N GLU A 215 10.74 8.16 6.76
CA GLU A 215 10.58 7.35 5.55
C GLU A 215 9.51 7.93 4.60
N ARG A 216 8.40 8.44 5.13
CA ARG A 216 7.35 9.06 4.32
C ARG A 216 7.79 10.44 3.78
N MET A 217 8.44 11.25 4.61
CA MET A 217 9.05 12.51 4.17
C MET A 217 10.12 12.30 3.11
N ALA A 218 10.93 11.24 3.21
CA ALA A 218 11.89 10.88 2.16
C ALA A 218 11.19 10.60 0.82
N MET A 219 10.04 9.93 0.83
CA MET A 219 9.23 9.73 -0.38
C MET A 219 8.71 11.07 -0.93
N VAL A 220 8.14 11.93 -0.09
CA VAL A 220 7.66 13.26 -0.52
C VAL A 220 8.78 14.09 -1.15
N ARG A 221 9.94 14.17 -0.47
CA ARG A 221 11.12 14.88 -0.98
C ARG A 221 11.56 14.29 -2.32
N HIS A 222 11.66 12.97 -2.42
CA HIS A 222 12.06 12.28 -3.65
C HIS A 222 11.11 12.56 -4.83
N LEU A 223 9.80 12.50 -4.61
CA LEU A 223 8.80 12.77 -5.64
C LEU A 223 8.88 14.21 -6.17
N VAL A 224 9.17 15.18 -5.30
CA VAL A 224 9.28 16.59 -5.70
C VAL A 224 10.66 16.91 -6.30
N ASP A 225 11.75 16.53 -5.63
CA ASP A 225 13.12 16.92 -5.99
C ASP A 225 13.76 16.07 -7.08
N VAL A 226 13.44 14.78 -7.10
CA VAL A 226 14.13 13.80 -7.95
C VAL A 226 13.24 13.39 -9.11
N VAL A 227 11.96 13.10 -8.84
CA VAL A 227 10.99 12.76 -9.89
C VAL A 227 10.49 14.01 -10.61
N GLY A 228 10.45 15.16 -9.92
CA GLY A 228 10.01 16.43 -10.51
C GLY A 228 8.50 16.53 -10.67
N ILE A 229 7.72 15.90 -9.77
CA ILE A 229 6.26 16.03 -9.78
C ILE A 229 5.90 17.47 -9.40
N ASP A 230 5.04 18.10 -10.22
CA ASP A 230 4.48 19.41 -9.91
C ASP A 230 3.67 19.37 -8.61
N VAL A 231 4.09 20.18 -7.63
CA VAL A 231 3.44 20.29 -6.32
C VAL A 231 2.03 20.88 -6.39
N ASN A 232 1.62 21.40 -7.55
CA ASN A 232 0.27 21.89 -7.82
C ASN A 232 -0.52 20.98 -8.78
N ALA A 233 0.02 19.83 -9.17
CA ALA A 233 -0.69 18.90 -10.05
C ALA A 233 -1.98 18.40 -9.39
N PRO A 234 -3.12 18.36 -10.11
CA PRO A 234 -4.35 17.80 -9.58
C PRO A 234 -4.25 16.27 -9.44
N GLY A 235 -4.90 15.71 -8.42
CA GLY A 235 -4.96 14.25 -8.20
C GLY A 235 -5.86 13.48 -9.20
N GLN A 236 -6.39 14.13 -10.22
CA GLN A 236 -7.28 13.53 -11.22
C GLN A 236 -7.23 14.33 -12.54
N PRO A 237 -7.58 13.72 -13.68
CA PRO A 237 -7.61 14.42 -14.96
C PRO A 237 -8.67 15.54 -14.98
N PRO A 238 -8.51 16.55 -15.84
CA PRO A 238 -9.49 17.62 -16.02
C PRO A 238 -10.91 17.09 -16.28
N GLY A 239 -11.89 17.62 -15.57
CA GLY A 239 -13.30 17.23 -15.72
C GLY A 239 -13.68 15.93 -14.99
N ALA A 240 -12.74 15.21 -14.38
CA ALA A 240 -13.07 14.15 -13.44
C ALA A 240 -13.59 14.76 -12.12
N ASN A 241 -14.61 14.12 -11.54
CA ASN A 241 -15.11 14.46 -10.21
C ASN A 241 -15.18 13.17 -9.37
N LEU A 242 -14.02 12.71 -8.92
CA LEU A 242 -13.91 11.53 -8.08
C LEU A 242 -14.19 11.89 -6.62
N PRO A 243 -14.91 11.03 -5.88
CA PRO A 243 -14.89 11.10 -4.42
C PRO A 243 -13.44 10.94 -3.92
N GLU A 244 -13.12 11.54 -2.77
CA GLU A 244 -11.82 11.43 -2.08
C GLU A 244 -10.61 12.04 -2.85
N CYS A 245 -10.89 12.95 -3.80
CA CYS A 245 -9.89 13.77 -4.46
C CYS A 245 -9.99 15.22 -3.96
N TRP A 246 -9.04 15.64 -3.12
CA TRP A 246 -9.09 16.94 -2.42
C TRP A 246 -8.42 18.09 -3.20
N GLY A 247 -7.99 17.86 -4.44
CA GLY A 247 -7.33 18.86 -5.27
C GLY A 247 -5.84 18.57 -5.42
N THR A 248 -4.99 19.50 -4.97
CA THR A 248 -3.54 19.42 -5.04
C THR A 248 -2.96 18.69 -3.82
N PRO A 249 -1.68 18.29 -3.81
CA PRO A 249 -1.08 17.58 -2.69
C PRO A 249 -1.23 18.29 -1.34
N ILE A 250 -1.06 19.61 -1.29
CA ILE A 250 -1.17 20.37 -0.02
C ILE A 250 -2.59 20.34 0.59
N CYS A 251 -3.63 20.12 -0.24
CA CYS A 251 -5.00 19.97 0.23
C CYS A 251 -5.22 18.72 1.11
N TYR A 252 -4.40 17.68 0.93
CA TYR A 252 -4.48 16.47 1.75
C TYR A 252 -4.02 16.71 3.19
N ILE A 253 -3.14 17.69 3.41
CA ILE A 253 -2.75 18.14 4.75
C ILE A 253 -3.91 18.89 5.41
N ALA A 254 -4.56 19.80 4.68
CA ALA A 254 -5.72 20.53 5.21
C ALA A 254 -6.91 19.61 5.55
N ASN A 255 -7.05 18.50 4.83
CA ASN A 255 -8.09 17.50 5.08
C ASN A 255 -7.73 16.49 6.18
N SER A 256 -6.51 16.47 6.71
CA SER A 256 -6.12 15.56 7.81
C SER A 256 -6.59 16.03 9.19
N TYR A 257 -7.74 16.70 9.25
CA TYR A 257 -8.30 17.25 10.48
C TYR A 257 -8.60 16.15 11.50
N GLY A 258 -8.44 16.46 12.79
CA GLY A 258 -8.59 15.48 13.87
C GLY A 258 -7.35 14.62 14.14
N LEU A 259 -6.30 14.71 13.31
CA LEU A 259 -4.99 14.18 13.68
C LEU A 259 -4.23 15.19 14.54
N GLU A 260 -3.67 14.74 15.67
CA GLU A 260 -2.84 15.58 16.55
C GLU A 260 -1.40 15.76 16.04
N THR A 261 -1.10 15.14 14.90
CA THR A 261 0.23 15.14 14.29
C THR A 261 0.71 16.55 13.92
N ASP A 262 2.01 16.77 14.02
CA ASP A 262 2.63 17.99 13.51
C ASP A 262 2.98 17.88 12.03
N THR A 263 2.22 18.58 11.19
CA THR A 263 2.37 18.59 9.74
C THR A 263 3.12 19.82 9.23
N ARG A 264 3.65 20.68 10.12
CA ARG A 264 4.31 21.94 9.75
C ARG A 264 5.45 21.74 8.76
N GLU A 265 6.37 20.82 9.05
CA GLU A 265 7.54 20.58 8.18
C GLU A 265 7.09 20.14 6.78
N LEU A 266 6.15 19.20 6.70
CA LEU A 266 5.57 18.73 5.45
C LEU A 266 4.90 19.86 4.66
N ALA A 267 4.08 20.68 5.32
CA ALA A 267 3.40 21.82 4.70
C ALA A 267 4.42 22.85 4.19
N TRP A 268 5.40 23.22 5.03
CA TRP A 268 6.44 24.19 4.67
C TRP A 268 7.31 23.69 3.53
N PHE A 269 7.65 22.40 3.49
CA PHE A 269 8.37 21.80 2.37
C PHE A 269 7.63 22.00 1.05
N LEU A 270 6.32 21.71 0.99
CA LEU A 270 5.53 21.91 -0.23
C LEU A 270 5.44 23.40 -0.61
N LEU A 271 5.23 24.28 0.37
CA LEU A 271 5.13 25.73 0.15
C LEU A 271 6.45 26.33 -0.35
N ASP A 272 7.58 25.92 0.23
CA ASP A 272 8.92 26.32 -0.22
C ASP A 272 9.21 25.87 -1.66
N ARG A 273 8.46 24.89 -2.18
CA ARG A 273 8.51 24.40 -3.56
C ARG A 273 7.41 24.95 -4.45
N GLY A 274 6.67 25.95 -3.96
CA GLY A 274 5.70 26.70 -4.76
C GLY A 274 4.30 26.11 -4.76
N ALA A 275 3.95 25.25 -3.80
CA ALA A 275 2.56 24.85 -3.61
C ALA A 275 1.68 26.08 -3.32
N ASP A 276 0.53 26.19 -4.00
CA ASP A 276 -0.46 27.22 -3.73
C ASP A 276 -1.32 26.81 -2.52
N PRO A 277 -1.25 27.53 -1.38
CA PRO A 277 -2.06 27.21 -0.20
C PRO A 277 -3.54 27.55 -0.37
N THR A 278 -3.94 28.33 -1.38
CA THR A 278 -5.30 28.88 -1.51
C THR A 278 -6.40 27.79 -1.45
N PRO A 279 -6.37 26.73 -2.28
CA PRO A 279 -7.38 25.66 -2.18
C PRO A 279 -7.34 24.91 -0.84
N ALA A 280 -6.15 24.70 -0.27
CA ALA A 280 -6.00 24.04 1.03
C ALA A 280 -6.55 24.88 2.19
N LEU A 281 -6.42 26.21 2.13
CA LEU A 281 -6.97 27.12 3.14
C LEU A 281 -8.50 27.11 3.14
N GLU A 282 -9.15 26.97 1.98
CA GLU A 282 -10.62 26.83 1.92
C GLU A 282 -11.09 25.51 2.53
N ILE A 283 -10.37 24.41 2.28
CA ILE A 283 -10.63 23.12 2.93
C ILE A 283 -10.44 23.23 4.45
N ALA A 284 -9.32 23.82 4.90
CA ALA A 284 -9.01 23.96 6.33
C ALA A 284 -10.04 24.80 7.10
N LYS A 285 -10.69 25.78 6.44
CA LYS A 285 -11.81 26.52 7.03
C LYS A 285 -13.02 25.63 7.23
N PHE A 286 -13.34 24.78 6.25
CA PHE A 286 -14.46 23.86 6.32
C PHE A 286 -14.24 22.72 7.34
N THR A 287 -12.99 22.23 7.44
CA THR A 287 -12.61 21.14 8.35
C THR A 287 -12.15 21.63 9.73
N GLU A 288 -12.22 22.93 10.00
CA GLU A 288 -11.75 23.58 11.24
C GLU A 288 -10.29 23.23 11.60
N HIS A 289 -9.44 23.00 10.60
CA HIS A 289 -8.02 22.69 10.81
C HIS A 289 -7.18 23.94 11.11
N HIS A 290 -7.43 24.58 12.25
CA HIS A 290 -6.80 25.84 12.65
C HIS A 290 -5.27 25.81 12.69
N LYS A 291 -4.67 24.67 13.07
CA LYS A 291 -3.22 24.49 13.11
C LYS A 291 -2.59 24.67 11.72
N PHE A 292 -3.16 24.06 10.69
CA PHE A 292 -2.68 24.21 9.31
C PHE A 292 -2.74 25.68 8.85
N VAL A 293 -3.84 26.38 9.16
CA VAL A 293 -3.98 27.82 8.83
C VAL A 293 -2.86 28.63 9.49
N ALA A 294 -2.61 28.42 10.78
CA ALA A 294 -1.54 29.09 11.52
C ALA A 294 -0.15 28.78 10.94
N ASP A 295 0.11 27.54 10.52
CA ASP A 295 1.39 27.15 9.93
C ASP A 295 1.62 27.81 8.56
N VAL A 296 0.59 27.97 7.73
CA VAL A 296 0.65 28.72 6.45
C VAL A 296 0.91 30.20 6.71
N GLU A 297 0.27 30.80 7.71
CA GLU A 297 0.50 32.21 8.09
C GLU A 297 1.93 32.42 8.59
N ALA A 298 2.43 31.54 9.45
CA ALA A 298 3.80 31.57 9.95
C ALA A 298 4.82 31.44 8.81
N TRP A 299 4.55 30.58 7.82
CA TRP A 299 5.38 30.46 6.62
C TRP A 299 5.43 31.77 5.81
N ARG A 300 4.26 32.42 5.60
CA ARG A 300 4.19 33.70 4.88
C ARG A 300 5.01 34.80 5.55
N VAL A 301 4.94 34.89 6.89
CA VAL A 301 5.75 35.85 7.67
C VAL A 301 7.24 35.58 7.46
N LYS A 302 7.68 34.32 7.59
CA LYS A 302 9.08 33.92 7.38
C LYS A 302 9.58 34.27 5.97
N GLN A 303 8.78 34.05 4.94
CA GLN A 303 9.12 34.40 3.55
C GLN A 303 9.23 35.92 3.33
N ALA A 304 8.36 36.70 3.97
CA ALA A 304 8.43 38.16 3.90
C ALA A 304 9.71 38.72 4.54
N ASP A 305 10.15 38.13 5.65
CA ASP A 305 11.39 38.53 6.33
C ASP A 305 12.65 38.08 5.58
N GLY A 306 12.65 36.88 4.98
CA GLY A 306 13.75 36.42 4.12
C GLY A 306 13.97 37.29 2.88
N ARG A 307 12.89 37.80 2.27
CA ARG A 307 12.97 38.73 1.13
C ARG A 307 13.51 40.10 1.52
N LYS A 308 13.23 40.59 2.72
CA LYS A 308 13.79 41.85 3.22
C LYS A 308 15.30 41.78 3.43
N CYS A 309 15.84 40.64 3.87
CA CYS A 309 17.29 40.46 4.05
C CYS A 309 18.05 40.35 2.71
N CYS A 310 17.45 39.79 1.66
CA CYS A 310 18.11 39.69 0.34
C CYS A 310 18.07 40.99 -0.47
N ALA A 311 17.25 41.97 -0.08
CA ALA A 311 17.12 43.26 -0.77
C ALA A 311 18.10 44.34 -0.26
N ILE A 312 19.03 44.00 0.64
CA ILE A 312 20.02 44.90 1.26
C ILE A 312 21.47 44.53 0.83
N GLN A 313 21.65 43.63 -0.14
CA GLN A 313 22.94 43.34 -0.78
C GLN A 313 22.98 43.88 -2.20
#